data_AF-A0AB38BD16-F1
#
_entry.id   AF-A0AB38BD16-F1
#
_cell.length_a   1.000
_cell.length_b   1.000
_cell.length_c   1.000
_cell.angle_alpha   90.00
_cell.angle_beta   90.00
_cell.angle_gamma   90.00
#
_symmetry.space_group_name_H-M   'P 1'
#
loop_
_entity.id
_entity.type
_entity.pdbx_description
1 polymer ?
#
loop_
_entity_poly.entity_id
_entity_poly.type
_entity_poly.pdbx_seq_one_letter_code
_entity_poly.pdbx_strand_id
1 'polypeptide(L)'
;MSTTLEAPAAPAPERPAPDVIAEGAPTTAEHDQDHVEEAPARPLRRIMVMVAVIAAICGVLVATIGFALSYRSLEAAARDWGFGDRGAQVFPIGIDGGVLAFVAIDLVLVWRRIPRPLLRYAAHGMTAVTIALNISAAVGNRGVWEVLTTDPGRVLGHAVMPILLVLCVEAVRHFVVRTAELEDGTGGIPPQRWLMDFGGTWAIFRTMRTWDRTYAEVREQRRELAIHKVWQEHSEDIAAGRLDALPGLLAPHGVTVEEALAMPARMRRAEQERQQTAAREARTLAQEAAAEERAAEQKARLAALEAEAEALRAQGEVDVLRATVEGERKAAVHRAEAAADTAGIEASAARNAAERRATEEERRAAAEQEAEETAQTATLRRKAAEDARKAAAAEAEATRLKAEAKANQRREAEDESKRQKAAEEAAKKEEEAQQSRHQAAVHRERAARAELAALAAEDAARLSERERTIRRVARMILVEAGGTAIALPLARIEQVFGVSNGTASGYRADAADLIAGGYDHRTDPLHNAALV
;
A
#
# COMPACT_ATOMS: atom_id res chain seq x y z
N MET A 1 49.60 21.20 -65.43
CA MET A 1 49.51 20.06 -66.38
C MET A 1 49.50 18.79 -65.56
N SER A 2 48.66 17.86 -65.98
CA SER A 2 48.16 16.65 -65.33
C SER A 2 49.19 15.72 -64.67
N THR A 3 48.76 15.08 -63.58
CA THR A 3 48.88 13.62 -63.44
C THR A 3 47.78 13.12 -62.49
N THR A 4 46.78 12.47 -63.07
CA THR A 4 45.78 11.66 -62.39
C THR A 4 46.37 10.29 -62.14
N LEU A 5 46.23 9.76 -60.92
CA LEU A 5 46.51 8.35 -60.62
C LEU A 5 45.41 7.80 -59.70
N GLU A 6 44.91 6.66 -60.15
CA GLU A 6 43.73 5.89 -59.79
C GLU A 6 43.93 5.13 -58.47
N ALA A 7 42.87 5.00 -57.66
CA ALA A 7 42.88 4.22 -56.42
C ALA A 7 41.86 3.06 -56.50
N PRO A 8 42.26 1.83 -56.13
CA PRO A 8 41.54 0.59 -56.44
C PRO A 8 40.40 0.21 -55.48
N ALA A 9 39.56 -0.69 -55.99
CA ALA A 9 38.32 -1.24 -55.43
C ALA A 9 38.47 -2.00 -54.09
N ALA A 10 37.44 -1.88 -53.25
CA ALA A 10 37.32 -2.54 -51.95
C ALA A 10 36.94 -4.04 -52.09
N PRO A 11 37.52 -4.94 -51.29
CA PRO A 11 37.14 -6.36 -51.27
C PRO A 11 35.88 -6.60 -50.42
N ALA A 12 35.10 -7.61 -50.84
CA ALA A 12 33.85 -8.05 -50.22
C ALA A 12 34.07 -8.78 -48.88
N PRO A 13 33.08 -8.77 -47.95
CA PRO A 13 33.24 -9.36 -46.63
C PRO A 13 33.14 -10.89 -46.62
N GLU A 14 34.13 -11.54 -45.99
CA GLU A 14 34.19 -12.96 -45.66
C GLU A 14 33.06 -13.36 -44.69
N ARG A 15 32.43 -14.53 -44.95
CA ARG A 15 31.54 -15.20 -43.99
C ARG A 15 32.36 -16.13 -43.09
N PRO A 16 32.20 -16.12 -41.76
CA PRO A 16 32.80 -17.14 -40.91
C PRO A 16 31.90 -18.41 -40.83
N ALA A 17 32.58 -19.55 -40.70
CA ALA A 17 32.06 -20.92 -40.61
C ALA A 17 31.47 -21.24 -39.20
N PRO A 18 30.69 -22.33 -39.04
CA PRO A 18 29.91 -22.60 -37.83
C PRO A 18 30.69 -23.33 -36.73
N ASP A 19 30.24 -23.08 -35.49
CA ASP A 19 30.43 -23.83 -34.25
C ASP A 19 31.84 -24.09 -33.71
N VAL A 20 32.21 -23.27 -32.72
CA VAL A 20 32.92 -23.72 -31.51
C VAL A 20 32.18 -23.15 -30.31
N ILE A 21 31.61 -24.06 -29.52
CA ILE A 21 30.92 -23.79 -28.25
C ILE A 21 31.93 -23.19 -27.27
N ALA A 22 31.71 -21.94 -26.85
CA ALA A 22 32.37 -21.33 -25.72
C ALA A 22 31.38 -21.26 -24.55
N GLU A 23 31.60 -22.17 -23.60
CA GLU A 23 31.06 -22.17 -22.24
C GLU A 23 31.48 -20.86 -21.54
N GLY A 24 30.50 -20.04 -21.13
CA GLY A 24 30.77 -18.81 -20.38
C GLY A 24 29.86 -17.64 -20.72
N ALA A 25 28.54 -17.81 -20.55
CA ALA A 25 27.60 -16.68 -20.49
C ALA A 25 27.14 -16.51 -19.03
N PRO A 26 27.14 -15.27 -18.48
CA PRO A 26 26.60 -15.02 -17.15
C PRO A 26 25.08 -15.24 -17.18
N THR A 27 24.61 -16.08 -16.26
CA THR A 27 23.21 -16.25 -15.93
C THR A 27 22.58 -14.89 -15.67
N THR A 28 21.62 -14.52 -16.51
CA THR A 28 20.66 -13.44 -16.32
C THR A 28 20.14 -13.46 -14.89
N ALA A 29 20.47 -12.42 -14.13
CA ALA A 29 19.88 -12.12 -12.85
C ALA A 29 18.36 -12.02 -13.01
N GLU A 30 17.64 -12.85 -12.28
CA GLU A 30 16.23 -12.64 -11.96
C GLU A 30 16.09 -11.23 -11.40
N HIS A 31 15.32 -10.41 -12.11
CA HIS A 31 14.96 -9.07 -11.68
C HIS A 31 13.93 -9.22 -10.55
N ASP A 32 14.46 -9.30 -9.33
CA ASP A 32 13.74 -9.24 -8.08
C ASP A 32 13.06 -7.86 -7.96
N GLN A 33 11.77 -7.82 -8.31
CA GLN A 33 10.91 -6.64 -8.16
C GLN A 33 10.39 -6.56 -6.73
N ASP A 34 11.26 -6.43 -5.74
CA ASP A 34 10.85 -6.13 -4.36
C ASP A 34 11.92 -5.37 -3.56
N HIS A 35 12.67 -4.47 -4.21
CA HIS A 35 13.40 -3.42 -3.50
C HIS A 35 13.29 -2.09 -4.25
N VAL A 36 12.23 -1.34 -3.95
CA VAL A 36 12.34 0.13 -4.03
C VAL A 36 13.36 0.51 -2.97
N GLU A 37 14.62 0.62 -3.39
CA GLU A 37 15.69 1.20 -2.60
C GLU A 37 15.30 2.66 -2.32
N GLU A 38 14.65 2.90 -1.18
CA GLU A 38 14.42 4.25 -0.67
C GLU A 38 15.78 4.92 -0.48
N ALA A 39 16.14 5.78 -1.43
CA ALA A 39 17.27 6.68 -1.32
C ALA A 39 17.25 7.38 0.06
N PRO A 40 18.41 7.58 0.73
CA PRO A 40 18.44 8.11 2.09
C PRO A 40 17.96 9.57 2.15
N ALA A 41 16.66 9.80 2.29
CA ALA A 41 16.03 11.13 2.39
C ALA A 41 16.21 11.78 3.78
N ARG A 42 17.36 11.61 4.42
CA ARG A 42 17.61 12.04 5.82
C ARG A 42 18.38 13.36 6.00
N PRO A 43 19.32 13.81 5.13
CA PRO A 43 20.00 15.09 5.34
C PRO A 43 19.11 16.29 4.99
N LEU A 44 18.35 16.20 3.88
CA LEU A 44 17.45 17.26 3.41
C LEU A 44 16.33 17.56 4.42
N ARG A 45 15.73 16.53 5.03
CA ARG A 45 14.68 16.70 6.04
C ARG A 45 15.18 17.46 7.28
N ARG A 46 16.40 17.18 7.75
CA ARG A 46 16.99 17.90 8.90
C ARG A 46 17.30 19.36 8.56
N ILE A 47 17.87 19.61 7.39
CA ILE A 47 18.14 20.97 6.91
C ILE A 47 16.83 21.74 6.76
N MET A 48 15.79 21.15 6.16
CA MET A 48 14.49 21.78 6.01
C MET A 48 13.82 22.09 7.35
N VAL A 49 13.91 21.18 8.34
CA VAL A 49 13.39 21.44 9.69
C VAL A 49 14.16 22.57 10.36
N MET A 50 15.50 22.59 10.25
CA MET A 50 16.32 23.67 10.80
C MET A 50 16.00 25.02 10.15
N VAL A 51 15.86 25.06 8.82
CA VAL A 51 15.44 26.26 8.08
C VAL A 51 14.06 26.71 8.52
N ALA A 52 13.10 25.79 8.71
CA ALA A 52 11.76 26.12 9.20
C ALA A 52 11.79 26.69 10.62
N VAL A 53 12.60 26.13 11.52
CA VAL A 53 12.78 26.64 12.89
C VAL A 53 13.41 28.03 12.88
N ILE A 54 14.47 28.25 12.11
CA ILE A 54 15.11 29.56 11.96
C ILE A 54 14.11 30.57 11.39
N ALA A 55 13.37 30.20 10.34
CA ALA A 55 12.35 31.05 9.74
C ALA A 55 11.25 31.40 10.74
N ALA A 56 10.82 30.46 11.58
CA ALA A 56 9.84 30.71 12.64
C ALA A 56 10.37 31.67 13.70
N ILE A 57 11.60 31.48 14.17
CA ILE A 57 12.24 32.37 15.16
C ILE A 57 12.40 33.79 14.59
N CYS A 58 12.95 33.91 13.38
CA CYS A 58 13.08 35.20 12.70
C CYS A 58 11.72 35.85 12.46
N GLY A 59 10.70 35.08 12.08
CA GLY A 59 9.34 35.55 11.90
C GLY A 59 8.73 36.11 13.18
N VAL A 60 8.87 35.40 14.31
CA VAL A 60 8.41 35.88 15.63
C VAL A 60 9.15 37.16 16.04
N LEU A 61 10.45 37.23 15.82
CA LEU A 61 11.26 38.40 16.15
C LEU A 61 10.83 39.63 15.32
N VAL A 62 10.71 39.47 14.00
CA VAL A 62 10.26 40.54 13.09
C VAL A 62 8.83 40.98 13.42
N ALA A 63 7.91 40.04 13.68
CA ALA A 63 6.55 40.35 14.08
C ALA A 63 6.49 41.15 15.39
N THR A 64 7.31 40.77 16.38
CA THR A 64 7.37 41.46 17.68
C THR A 64 7.89 42.89 17.54
N ILE A 65 8.97 43.08 16.77
CA ILE A 65 9.54 44.40 16.50
C ILE A 65 8.57 45.26 15.70
N GLY A 66 7.97 44.70 14.65
CA GLY A 66 7.00 45.38 13.80
C GLY A 66 5.75 45.80 14.56
N PHE A 67 5.25 44.93 15.45
CA PHE A 67 4.14 45.25 16.35
C PHE A 67 4.51 46.39 17.31
N ALA A 68 5.69 46.36 17.93
CA ALA A 68 6.11 47.41 18.84
C ALA A 68 6.27 48.78 18.15
N LEU A 69 6.73 48.80 16.89
CA LEU A 69 6.82 50.01 16.08
C LEU A 69 5.43 50.53 15.67
N SER A 70 4.55 49.64 15.20
CA SER A 70 3.15 49.97 14.83
C SER A 70 2.33 50.45 16.04
N TYR A 71 2.59 49.87 17.22
CA TYR A 71 1.92 50.25 18.45
C TYR A 71 2.14 51.73 18.78
N ARG A 72 3.39 52.20 18.70
CA ARG A 72 3.74 53.59 19.03
C ARG A 72 3.16 54.59 18.03
N SER A 73 3.12 54.25 16.74
CA SER A 73 2.52 55.12 15.71
C SER A 73 1.01 55.22 15.88
N LEU A 74 0.33 54.10 16.15
CA LEU A 74 -1.11 54.08 16.42
C LEU A 74 -1.47 54.76 17.74
N GLU A 75 -0.64 54.61 18.79
CA GLU A 75 -0.83 55.30 20.07
C GLU A 75 -0.70 56.82 19.89
N ALA A 76 0.32 57.28 19.16
CA ALA A 76 0.51 58.70 18.86
C ALA A 76 -0.65 59.27 18.04
N ALA A 77 -1.10 58.55 17.00
CA ALA A 77 -2.25 58.95 16.20
C ALA A 77 -3.55 59.01 17.01
N ALA A 78 -3.79 58.03 17.88
CA ALA A 78 -4.95 58.03 18.76
C ALA A 78 -4.93 59.22 19.73
N ARG A 79 -3.75 59.56 20.29
CA ARG A 79 -3.59 60.75 21.14
C ARG A 79 -3.89 62.03 20.36
N ASP A 80 -3.43 62.13 19.12
CA ASP A 80 -3.71 63.27 18.23
C ASP A 80 -5.20 63.37 17.84
N TRP A 81 -5.92 62.25 17.74
CA TRP A 81 -7.37 62.22 17.52
C TRP A 81 -8.21 62.54 18.77
N GLY A 82 -7.57 62.83 19.90
CA GLY A 82 -8.24 63.25 21.13
C GLY A 82 -8.65 62.09 22.05
N PHE A 83 -8.13 60.87 21.84
CA PHE A 83 -8.27 59.81 22.84
C PHE A 83 -7.44 60.19 24.08
N GLY A 84 -8.03 60.10 25.28
CA GLY A 84 -7.28 60.28 26.53
C GLY A 84 -6.16 59.24 26.70
N ASP A 85 -5.22 59.46 27.61
CA ASP A 85 -3.99 58.64 27.72
C ASP A 85 -4.24 57.13 27.79
N ARG A 86 -5.26 56.68 28.53
CA ARG A 86 -5.65 55.26 28.58
C ARG A 86 -6.26 54.78 27.26
N GLY A 87 -7.07 55.62 26.61
CA GLY A 87 -7.68 55.29 25.32
C GLY A 87 -6.64 55.15 24.21
N ALA A 88 -5.66 56.05 24.17
CA ALA A 88 -4.56 55.99 23.22
C ALA A 88 -3.70 54.72 23.40
N GLN A 89 -3.45 54.29 24.64
CA GLN A 89 -2.71 53.05 24.94
C GLN A 89 -3.48 51.77 24.55
N VAL A 90 -4.80 51.76 24.68
CA VAL A 90 -5.64 50.58 24.37
C VAL A 90 -6.02 50.51 22.90
N PHE A 91 -6.05 51.65 22.19
CA PHE A 91 -6.47 51.71 20.79
C PHE A 91 -5.68 50.77 19.84
N PRO A 92 -4.33 50.75 19.84
CA PRO A 92 -3.57 49.82 19.01
C PRO A 92 -3.86 48.35 19.35
N ILE A 93 -4.07 48.04 20.64
CA ILE A 93 -4.40 46.69 21.11
C ILE A 93 -5.75 46.25 20.55
N GLY A 94 -6.73 47.16 20.49
CA GLY A 94 -8.04 46.86 19.93
C GLY A 94 -8.01 46.57 18.43
N ILE A 95 -7.29 47.39 17.66
CA ILE A 95 -7.17 47.23 16.20
C ILE A 95 -6.34 45.99 15.86
N ASP A 96 -5.09 45.92 16.31
CA ASP A 96 -4.18 44.82 15.94
C ASP A 96 -4.57 43.51 16.65
N GLY A 97 -5.10 43.58 17.87
CA GLY A 97 -5.67 42.42 18.56
C GLY A 97 -6.88 41.84 17.85
N GLY A 98 -7.70 42.69 17.20
CA GLY A 98 -8.79 42.25 16.32
C GLY A 98 -8.26 41.50 15.08
N VAL A 99 -7.20 42.01 14.44
CA VAL A 99 -6.53 41.33 13.31
C VAL A 99 -6.04 39.95 13.75
N LEU A 100 -5.30 39.89 14.86
CA LEU A 100 -4.77 38.65 15.41
C LEU A 100 -5.88 37.66 15.78
N ALA A 101 -6.98 38.13 16.35
CA ALA A 101 -8.13 37.29 16.68
C ALA A 101 -8.77 36.68 15.41
N PHE A 102 -9.03 37.48 14.37
CA PHE A 102 -9.61 36.97 13.13
C PHE A 102 -8.69 35.98 12.43
N VAL A 103 -7.38 36.28 12.37
CA VAL A 103 -6.38 35.36 11.83
C VAL A 103 -6.31 34.06 12.62
N ALA A 104 -6.26 34.12 13.95
CA ALA A 104 -6.18 32.94 14.80
C ALA A 104 -7.41 32.05 14.62
N ILE A 105 -8.61 32.64 14.59
CA ILE A 105 -9.84 31.89 14.36
C ILE A 105 -9.87 31.31 12.94
N ASP A 106 -9.47 32.06 11.90
CA ASP A 106 -9.36 31.52 10.53
C ASP A 106 -8.42 30.32 10.48
N LEU A 107 -7.23 30.42 11.10
CA LEU A 107 -6.25 29.36 11.12
C LEU A 107 -6.76 28.11 11.85
N VAL A 108 -7.45 28.28 12.99
CA VAL A 108 -8.09 27.18 13.72
C VAL A 108 -9.19 26.53 12.87
N LEU A 109 -10.01 27.32 12.18
CA LEU A 109 -11.08 26.80 11.33
C LEU A 109 -10.54 26.07 10.10
N VAL A 110 -9.47 26.57 9.50
CA VAL A 110 -8.74 25.86 8.42
C VAL A 110 -8.17 24.55 8.93
N TRP A 111 -7.57 24.55 10.12
CA TRP A 111 -7.05 23.32 10.75
C TRP A 111 -8.17 22.31 11.05
N ARG A 112 -9.37 22.80 11.37
CA ARG A 112 -10.59 21.97 11.53
C ARG A 112 -11.31 21.65 10.23
N ARG A 113 -10.75 21.99 9.06
CA ARG A 113 -11.33 21.76 7.72
C ARG A 113 -12.67 22.46 7.47
N ILE A 114 -12.91 23.60 8.10
CA ILE A 114 -14.13 24.42 7.94
C ILE A 114 -13.73 25.84 7.51
N PRO A 115 -13.16 26.04 6.31
CA PRO A 115 -12.67 27.35 5.89
C PRO A 115 -13.83 28.36 5.77
N ARG A 116 -13.73 29.48 6.47
CA ARG A 116 -14.73 30.56 6.46
C ARG A 116 -14.10 31.84 5.87
N PRO A 117 -14.19 32.07 4.55
CA PRO A 117 -13.46 33.15 3.89
C PRO A 117 -13.83 34.55 4.38
N LEU A 118 -15.00 34.71 5.01
CA LEU A 118 -15.43 35.97 5.59
C LEU A 118 -14.51 36.45 6.72
N LEU A 119 -14.01 35.54 7.57
CA LEU A 119 -13.06 35.90 8.64
C LEU A 119 -11.74 36.40 8.05
N ARG A 120 -11.30 35.77 6.96
CA ARG A 120 -10.11 36.21 6.22
C ARG A 120 -10.29 37.59 5.60
N TYR A 121 -11.43 37.84 4.96
CA TYR A 121 -11.71 39.17 4.40
C TYR A 121 -11.83 40.23 5.49
N ALA A 122 -12.40 39.88 6.66
CA ALA A 122 -12.43 40.76 7.82
C ALA A 122 -11.01 41.06 8.34
N ALA A 123 -10.14 40.05 8.45
CA ALA A 123 -8.74 40.23 8.83
C ALA A 123 -8.00 41.13 7.83
N HIS A 124 -8.10 40.86 6.53
CA HIS A 124 -7.47 41.68 5.50
C HIS A 124 -8.00 43.11 5.47
N GLY A 125 -9.31 43.29 5.66
CA GLY A 125 -9.91 44.62 5.76
C GLY A 125 -9.38 45.39 6.97
N MET A 126 -9.26 44.74 8.12
CA MET A 126 -8.72 45.35 9.33
C MET A 126 -7.22 45.64 9.22
N THR A 127 -6.44 44.78 8.56
CA THR A 127 -5.04 45.09 8.23
C THR A 127 -4.93 46.25 7.25
N ALA A 128 -5.81 46.35 6.25
CA ALA A 128 -5.83 47.49 5.33
C ALA A 128 -6.11 48.81 6.08
N VAL A 129 -7.02 48.79 7.06
CA VAL A 129 -7.23 49.91 7.99
C VAL A 129 -5.95 50.20 8.77
N THR A 130 -5.31 49.18 9.35
CA THR A 130 -4.06 49.32 10.11
C THR A 130 -2.94 49.96 9.28
N ILE A 131 -2.79 49.56 8.02
CA ILE A 131 -1.85 50.15 7.07
C ILE A 131 -2.22 51.61 6.81
N ALA A 132 -3.49 51.91 6.55
CA ALA A 132 -3.94 53.28 6.32
C ALA A 132 -3.68 54.20 7.53
N LEU A 133 -3.91 53.72 8.75
CA LEU A 133 -3.65 54.48 9.98
C LEU A 133 -2.14 54.69 10.20
N ASN A 134 -1.31 53.66 9.97
CA ASN A 134 0.14 53.77 10.07
C ASN A 134 0.72 54.74 9.02
N ILE A 135 0.23 54.69 7.79
CA ILE A 135 0.60 55.65 6.73
C ILE A 135 0.13 57.05 7.12
N SER A 136 -1.10 57.20 7.62
CA SER A 136 -1.63 58.50 8.06
C SER A 136 -0.78 59.12 9.17
N ALA A 137 -0.35 58.33 10.16
CA ALA A 137 0.57 58.76 11.21
C ALA A 137 1.95 59.16 10.64
N ALA A 138 2.41 58.47 9.60
CA ALA A 138 3.68 58.78 8.93
C ALA A 138 3.62 60.06 8.08
N VAL A 139 2.49 60.29 7.40
CA VAL A 139 2.30 61.39 6.44
C VAL A 139 1.88 62.70 7.15
N GLY A 140 1.13 62.62 8.25
CA GLY A 140 0.60 63.78 8.96
C GLY A 140 -0.36 64.60 8.08
N ASN A 141 -0.18 65.93 8.05
CA ASN A 141 -1.02 66.85 7.27
C ASN A 141 -0.65 66.96 5.77
N ARG A 142 0.35 66.21 5.30
CA ARG A 142 0.78 66.22 3.88
C ARG A 142 -0.07 65.28 3.03
N GLY A 143 -0.04 65.43 1.71
CA GLY A 143 -0.69 64.46 0.82
C GLY A 143 0.07 63.13 0.79
N VAL A 144 -0.63 61.98 0.82
CA VAL A 144 0.01 60.65 0.71
C VAL A 144 0.87 60.54 -0.54
N TRP A 145 0.38 61.05 -1.67
CA TRP A 145 1.11 61.09 -2.95
C TRP A 145 2.37 61.96 -2.90
N GLU A 146 2.37 63.04 -2.13
CA GLU A 146 3.50 63.96 -2.00
C GLU A 146 4.63 63.34 -1.17
N VAL A 147 4.29 62.68 -0.05
CA VAL A 147 5.28 61.99 0.79
C VAL A 147 5.80 60.74 0.08
N LEU A 148 4.98 60.03 -0.68
CA LEU A 148 5.41 58.85 -1.43
C LEU A 148 6.48 59.17 -2.49
N THR A 149 6.40 60.33 -3.15
CA THR A 149 7.39 60.75 -4.14
C THR A 149 8.64 61.39 -3.52
N THR A 150 8.47 62.07 -2.39
CA THR A 150 9.57 62.80 -1.73
C THR A 150 10.39 61.92 -0.79
N ASP A 151 9.72 61.04 -0.05
CA ASP A 151 10.32 60.12 0.92
C ASP A 151 9.53 58.79 0.95
N PRO A 152 9.68 57.94 -0.10
CA PRO A 152 8.98 56.66 -0.18
C PRO A 152 9.32 55.74 0.98
N GLY A 153 10.55 55.83 1.52
CA GLY A 153 11.03 54.99 2.61
C GLY A 153 10.21 55.17 3.89
N ARG A 154 9.77 56.40 4.18
CA ARG A 154 8.91 56.69 5.34
C ARG A 154 7.53 56.05 5.24
N VAL A 155 6.87 56.14 4.08
CA VAL A 155 5.54 55.53 3.87
C VAL A 155 5.66 54.01 3.88
N LEU A 156 6.66 53.47 3.16
CA LEU A 156 6.91 52.04 3.08
C LEU A 156 7.27 51.46 4.45
N GLY A 157 8.14 52.10 5.22
CA GLY A 157 8.56 51.61 6.54
C GLY A 157 7.40 51.42 7.51
N HIS A 158 6.40 52.32 7.48
CA HIS A 158 5.20 52.22 8.32
C HIS A 158 4.14 51.27 7.76
N ALA A 159 4.10 51.04 6.45
CA ALA A 159 3.16 50.10 5.80
C ALA A 159 3.66 48.64 5.79
N VAL A 160 4.99 48.44 5.76
CA VAL A 160 5.61 47.12 5.61
C VAL A 160 5.32 46.21 6.80
N MET A 161 5.25 46.74 8.02
CA MET A 161 5.09 45.90 9.22
C MET A 161 3.77 45.12 9.23
N PRO A 162 2.59 45.72 8.99
CA PRO A 162 1.35 44.95 8.85
C PRO A 162 1.29 44.06 7.59
N ILE A 163 1.95 44.45 6.50
CA ILE A 163 2.02 43.62 5.27
C ILE A 163 2.78 42.33 5.55
N LEU A 164 3.92 42.40 6.25
CA LEU A 164 4.71 41.23 6.62
C LEU A 164 3.90 40.27 7.49
N LEU A 165 3.08 40.78 8.42
CA LEU A 165 2.16 39.94 9.21
C LEU A 165 1.21 39.15 8.30
N VAL A 166 0.55 39.82 7.34
CA VAL A 166 -0.37 39.15 6.41
C VAL A 166 0.35 38.10 5.57
N LEU A 167 1.54 38.41 5.06
CA LEU A 167 2.34 37.46 4.28
C LEU A 167 2.77 36.25 5.10
N CYS A 168 3.24 36.44 6.34
CA CYS A 168 3.61 35.35 7.24
C CYS A 168 2.39 34.45 7.56
N VAL A 169 1.25 35.06 7.86
CA VAL A 169 0.01 34.32 8.15
C VAL A 169 -0.48 33.55 6.94
N GLU A 170 -0.48 34.15 5.75
CA GLU A 170 -0.89 33.47 4.51
C GLU A 170 0.07 32.33 4.17
N ALA A 171 1.38 32.50 4.42
CA ALA A 171 2.36 31.43 4.25
C ALA A 171 2.11 30.26 5.22
N VAL A 172 1.85 30.54 6.51
CA VAL A 172 1.50 29.51 7.50
C VAL A 172 0.20 28.81 7.12
N ARG A 173 -0.83 29.55 6.70
CA ARG A 173 -2.08 28.99 6.22
C ARG A 173 -1.88 28.10 5.01
N HIS A 174 -1.13 28.57 4.01
CA HIS A 174 -0.79 27.79 2.82
C HIS A 174 -0.06 26.51 3.19
N PHE A 175 0.90 26.59 4.12
CA PHE A 175 1.59 25.42 4.66
C PHE A 175 0.62 24.44 5.33
N VAL A 176 -0.25 24.90 6.25
CA VAL A 176 -1.23 24.04 6.94
C VAL A 176 -2.19 23.37 5.97
N VAL A 177 -2.74 24.11 5.00
CA VAL A 177 -3.63 23.56 3.97
C VAL A 177 -2.88 22.53 3.13
N ARG A 178 -1.66 22.85 2.71
CA ARG A 178 -0.88 21.97 1.86
C ARG A 178 -0.47 20.68 2.57
N THR A 179 -0.11 20.76 3.84
CA THR A 179 0.17 19.57 4.66
C THR A 179 -1.08 18.71 4.80
N ALA A 180 -2.26 19.32 5.05
CA ALA A 180 -3.52 18.58 5.13
C ALA A 180 -3.89 17.90 3.79
N GLU A 181 -3.72 18.58 2.65
CA GLU A 181 -3.91 17.99 1.31
C GLU A 181 -2.98 16.80 1.06
N LEU A 182 -1.73 16.88 1.52
CA LEU A 182 -0.74 15.82 1.37
C LEU A 182 -1.05 14.62 2.28
N GLU A 183 -1.51 14.86 3.51
CA GLU A 183 -1.95 13.82 4.44
C GLU A 183 -3.20 13.08 3.94
N ASP A 184 -4.15 13.79 3.33
CA ASP A 184 -5.37 13.20 2.78
C ASP A 184 -5.15 12.53 1.40
N GLY A 185 -3.94 12.60 0.83
CA GLY A 185 -3.67 12.12 -0.53
C GLY A 185 -4.42 12.89 -1.63
N THR A 186 -5.12 13.98 -1.28
CA THR A 186 -5.94 14.81 -2.16
C THR A 186 -5.11 15.88 -2.86
N GLY A 187 -3.90 15.52 -3.30
CA GLY A 187 -3.01 16.43 -4.01
C GLY A 187 -3.75 17.18 -5.12
N GLY A 188 -3.85 18.50 -5.00
CA GLY A 188 -4.53 19.34 -5.98
C GLY A 188 -3.90 19.28 -7.36
N ILE A 189 -4.69 19.62 -8.39
CA ILE A 189 -4.22 19.72 -9.77
C ILE A 189 -3.05 20.72 -9.85
N PRO A 190 -1.90 20.35 -10.46
CA PRO A 190 -0.78 21.27 -10.61
C PRO A 190 -1.18 22.56 -11.35
N PRO A 191 -0.78 23.75 -10.84
CA PRO A 191 -1.17 25.03 -11.44
C PRO A 191 -0.65 25.19 -12.87
N GLN A 192 0.52 24.64 -13.19
CA GLN A 192 1.09 24.68 -14.53
C GLN A 192 0.20 23.98 -15.56
N ARG A 193 -0.55 22.95 -15.15
CA ARG A 193 -1.43 22.21 -16.05
C ARG A 193 -2.63 23.05 -16.49
N TRP A 194 -3.13 23.94 -15.63
CA TRP A 194 -4.18 24.88 -16.00
C TRP A 194 -3.76 25.80 -17.14
N LEU A 195 -2.47 26.17 -17.21
CA LEU A 195 -1.93 26.98 -18.28
C LEU A 195 -1.71 26.18 -19.57
N MET A 196 -1.21 24.95 -19.45
CA MET A 196 -0.85 24.11 -20.60
C MET A 196 -2.02 23.38 -21.26
N ASP A 197 -2.98 22.91 -20.46
CA ASP A 197 -4.12 22.10 -20.90
C ASP A 197 -5.35 22.49 -20.10
N PHE A 198 -5.86 23.70 -20.32
CA PHE A 198 -7.04 24.19 -19.61
C PHE A 198 -8.25 23.27 -19.80
N GLY A 199 -8.50 22.83 -21.04
CA GLY A 199 -9.66 22.00 -21.38
C GLY A 199 -9.62 20.61 -20.73
N GLY A 200 -8.50 19.88 -20.88
CA GLY A 200 -8.33 18.57 -20.25
C GLY A 200 -8.28 18.65 -18.73
N THR A 201 -7.67 19.71 -18.20
CA THR A 201 -7.65 20.00 -16.76
C THR A 201 -9.04 20.29 -16.20
N TRP A 202 -9.87 21.06 -16.91
CA TRP A 202 -11.26 21.31 -16.52
C TRP A 202 -12.06 20.00 -16.46
N ALA A 203 -11.86 19.10 -17.42
CA ALA A 203 -12.52 17.81 -17.41
C ALA A 203 -12.06 16.91 -16.25
N ILE A 204 -10.78 16.96 -15.88
CA ILE A 204 -10.24 16.27 -14.69
C ILE A 204 -10.86 16.88 -13.43
N PHE A 205 -10.83 18.21 -13.30
CA PHE A 205 -11.40 18.93 -12.17
C PHE A 205 -12.88 18.61 -11.97
N ARG A 206 -13.68 18.62 -13.05
CA ARG A 206 -15.08 18.23 -13.00
C ARG A 206 -15.26 16.82 -12.46
N THR A 207 -14.48 15.86 -12.98
CA THR A 207 -14.56 14.45 -12.56
C THR A 207 -14.19 14.28 -11.09
N MET A 208 -13.09 14.91 -10.65
CA MET A 208 -12.67 14.93 -9.25
C MET A 208 -13.78 15.47 -8.34
N ARG A 209 -14.41 16.59 -8.71
CA ARG A 209 -15.47 17.23 -7.91
C ARG A 209 -16.80 16.49 -7.93
N THR A 210 -17.13 15.82 -9.04
CA THR A 210 -18.38 15.05 -9.15
C THR A 210 -18.30 13.73 -8.39
N TRP A 211 -17.13 13.08 -8.37
CA TRP A 211 -16.96 11.72 -7.85
C TRP A 211 -16.11 11.62 -6.59
N ASP A 212 -15.73 12.76 -6.01
CA ASP A 212 -14.86 12.86 -4.83
C ASP A 212 -13.57 12.02 -4.98
N ARG A 213 -12.90 12.19 -6.12
CA ARG A 213 -11.67 11.47 -6.49
C ARG A 213 -10.47 12.41 -6.43
N THR A 214 -9.31 11.85 -6.12
CA THR A 214 -8.04 12.59 -6.12
C THR A 214 -7.54 12.83 -7.55
N TYR A 215 -6.63 13.80 -7.70
CA TYR A 215 -6.02 14.09 -9.00
C TYR A 215 -5.25 12.88 -9.57
N ALA A 216 -4.54 12.17 -8.70
CA ALA A 216 -3.76 11.00 -9.07
C ALA A 216 -4.67 9.88 -9.61
N GLU A 217 -5.77 9.59 -8.91
CA GLU A 217 -6.74 8.58 -9.34
C GLU A 217 -7.35 8.90 -10.71
N VAL A 218 -7.85 10.14 -10.90
CA VAL A 218 -8.49 10.51 -12.17
C VAL A 218 -7.47 10.55 -13.31
N ARG A 219 -6.24 10.97 -13.04
CA ARG A 219 -5.16 10.95 -14.03
C ARG A 219 -4.83 9.52 -14.44
N GLU A 220 -4.69 8.61 -13.48
CA GLU A 220 -4.36 7.20 -13.75
C GLU A 220 -5.50 6.50 -14.49
N GLN A 221 -6.74 6.68 -14.04
CA GLN A 221 -7.91 6.15 -14.73
C GLN A 221 -7.98 6.60 -16.20
N ARG A 222 -7.66 7.87 -16.49
CA ARG A 222 -7.62 8.37 -17.87
C ARG A 222 -6.46 7.79 -18.67
N ARG A 223 -5.30 7.60 -18.03
CA ARG A 223 -4.13 6.93 -18.64
C ARG A 223 -4.49 5.48 -18.99
N GLU A 224 -5.07 4.73 -18.06
CA GLU A 224 -5.54 3.36 -18.26
C GLU A 224 -6.58 3.25 -19.38
N LEU A 225 -7.57 4.14 -19.42
CA LEU A 225 -8.56 4.16 -20.50
C LEU A 225 -7.93 4.46 -21.87
N ALA A 226 -6.94 5.36 -21.92
CA ALA A 226 -6.24 5.66 -23.16
C ALA A 226 -5.39 4.47 -23.63
N ILE A 227 -4.64 3.85 -22.72
CA ILE A 227 -3.89 2.61 -22.97
C ILE A 227 -4.83 1.51 -23.45
N HIS A 228 -5.97 1.32 -22.78
CA HIS A 228 -6.95 0.31 -23.14
C HIS A 228 -7.54 0.57 -24.54
N LYS A 229 -7.79 1.84 -24.89
CA LYS A 229 -8.27 2.19 -26.22
C LYS A 229 -7.25 1.83 -27.30
N VAL A 230 -5.98 2.18 -27.12
CA VAL A 230 -4.89 1.78 -28.02
C VAL A 230 -4.81 0.25 -28.12
N TRP A 231 -4.96 -0.44 -27.00
CA TRP A 231 -4.97 -1.90 -26.95
C TRP A 231 -6.11 -2.51 -27.78
N GLN A 232 -7.32 -1.97 -27.68
CA GLN A 232 -8.47 -2.43 -28.46
C GLN A 232 -8.25 -2.22 -29.96
N GLU A 233 -7.78 -1.03 -30.35
CA GLU A 233 -7.53 -0.65 -31.75
C GLU A 233 -6.43 -1.49 -32.39
N HIS A 234 -5.40 -1.90 -31.64
CA HIS A 234 -4.26 -2.67 -32.13
C HIS A 234 -4.23 -4.13 -31.65
N SER A 235 -5.37 -4.65 -31.18
CA SER A 235 -5.45 -5.99 -30.59
C SER A 235 -4.99 -7.11 -31.54
N GLU A 236 -5.30 -7.00 -32.83
CA GLU A 236 -4.87 -7.95 -33.87
C GLU A 236 -3.35 -7.90 -34.10
N ASP A 237 -2.77 -6.71 -34.16
CA ASP A 237 -1.33 -6.50 -34.34
C ASP A 237 -0.55 -7.09 -33.16
N ILE A 238 -1.05 -6.84 -31.95
CA ILE A 238 -0.51 -7.33 -30.69
C ILE A 238 -0.60 -8.86 -30.62
N ALA A 239 -1.75 -9.43 -31.01
CA ALA A 239 -1.95 -10.88 -31.06
C ALA A 239 -1.01 -11.56 -32.09
N ALA A 240 -0.75 -10.88 -33.20
CA ALA A 240 0.22 -11.32 -34.22
C ALA A 240 1.69 -11.09 -33.82
N GLY A 241 1.96 -10.48 -32.65
CA GLY A 241 3.31 -10.20 -32.16
C GLY A 241 4.01 -9.01 -32.83
N ARG A 242 3.28 -8.17 -33.57
CA ARG A 242 3.82 -6.96 -34.23
C ARG A 242 3.83 -5.78 -33.25
N LEU A 243 4.84 -5.74 -32.37
CA LEU A 243 4.91 -4.80 -31.25
C LEU A 243 5.65 -3.49 -31.55
N ASP A 244 6.27 -3.35 -32.72
CA ASP A 244 7.18 -2.23 -33.04
C ASP A 244 6.49 -0.84 -32.98
N ALA A 245 5.20 -0.78 -33.30
CA ALA A 245 4.43 0.46 -33.27
C ALA A 245 3.94 0.85 -31.86
N LEU A 246 3.90 -0.11 -30.93
CA LEU A 246 3.26 0.05 -29.62
C LEU A 246 3.93 1.12 -28.74
N PRO A 247 5.27 1.24 -28.69
CA PRO A 247 5.93 2.34 -27.97
C PRO A 247 5.53 3.73 -28.48
N GLY A 248 5.40 3.91 -29.80
CA GLY A 248 5.01 5.19 -30.38
C GLY A 248 3.58 5.59 -30.04
N LEU A 249 2.67 4.62 -29.98
CA LEU A 249 1.26 4.83 -29.64
C LEU A 249 1.06 5.14 -28.15
N LEU A 250 1.88 4.56 -27.28
CA LEU A 250 1.75 4.72 -25.83
C LEU A 250 2.63 5.84 -25.24
N ALA A 251 3.64 6.32 -25.98
CA ALA A 251 4.51 7.41 -25.54
C ALA A 251 3.75 8.70 -25.11
N PRO A 252 2.69 9.16 -25.81
CA PRO A 252 1.90 10.32 -25.37
C PRO A 252 1.25 10.16 -23.98
N HIS A 253 1.12 8.92 -23.50
CA HIS A 253 0.52 8.57 -22.21
C HIS A 253 1.58 8.34 -21.11
N GLY A 254 2.85 8.67 -21.38
CA GLY A 254 3.95 8.56 -20.42
C GLY A 254 4.37 7.11 -20.15
N VAL A 255 4.07 6.19 -21.06
CA VAL A 255 4.53 4.80 -21.02
C VAL A 255 5.91 4.73 -21.66
N THR A 256 6.87 4.09 -21.00
CA THR A 256 8.22 3.94 -21.55
C THR A 256 8.25 2.88 -22.66
N VAL A 257 9.32 2.87 -23.48
CA VAL A 257 9.47 1.86 -24.55
C VAL A 257 9.49 0.45 -23.97
N GLU A 258 10.24 0.25 -22.89
CA GLU A 258 10.33 -1.04 -22.19
C GLU A 258 8.97 -1.45 -21.61
N GLU A 259 8.28 -0.52 -20.94
CA GLU A 259 6.95 -0.79 -20.38
C GLU A 259 5.91 -1.11 -21.47
N ALA A 260 5.96 -0.40 -22.60
CA ALA A 260 5.08 -0.65 -23.75
C ALA A 260 5.31 -2.04 -24.34
N LEU A 261 6.56 -2.45 -24.58
CA LEU A 261 6.88 -3.77 -25.12
C LEU A 261 6.61 -4.92 -24.13
N ALA A 262 6.72 -4.65 -22.82
CA ALA A 262 6.40 -5.62 -21.77
C ALA A 262 4.88 -5.74 -21.52
N MET A 263 4.10 -4.71 -21.85
CA MET A 263 2.66 -4.65 -21.57
C MET A 263 1.88 -5.85 -22.11
N PRO A 264 2.08 -6.35 -23.36
CA PRO A 264 1.37 -7.52 -23.85
C PRO A 264 1.62 -8.80 -23.07
N ALA A 265 2.85 -9.00 -22.58
CA ALA A 265 3.16 -10.13 -21.72
C ALA A 265 2.46 -9.99 -20.37
N ARG A 266 2.46 -8.79 -19.78
CA ARG A 266 1.75 -8.50 -18.52
C ARG A 266 0.24 -8.70 -18.64
N MET A 267 -0.38 -8.22 -19.71
CA MET A 267 -1.81 -8.37 -19.98
C MET A 267 -2.22 -9.83 -20.14
N ARG A 268 -1.44 -10.62 -20.90
CA ARG A 268 -1.67 -12.07 -21.04
C ARG A 268 -1.56 -12.81 -19.71
N ARG A 269 -0.57 -12.46 -18.88
CA ARG A 269 -0.44 -13.02 -17.52
C ARG A 269 -1.66 -12.68 -16.66
N ALA A 270 -2.05 -11.41 -16.63
CA ALA A 270 -3.23 -10.97 -15.88
C ALA A 270 -4.53 -11.63 -16.38
N GLU A 271 -4.66 -11.86 -17.69
CA GLU A 271 -5.80 -12.59 -18.24
C GLU A 271 -5.77 -14.09 -17.88
N GLN A 272 -4.60 -14.73 -17.93
CA GLN A 272 -4.43 -16.10 -17.46
C GLN A 272 -4.78 -16.24 -15.97
N GLU A 273 -4.39 -15.27 -15.13
CA GLU A 273 -4.75 -15.22 -13.71
C GLU A 273 -6.26 -15.08 -13.52
N ARG A 274 -6.92 -14.18 -14.27
CA ARG A 274 -8.39 -14.06 -14.26
C ARG A 274 -9.06 -15.37 -14.68
N GLN A 275 -8.58 -16.01 -15.75
CA GLN A 275 -9.11 -17.30 -16.21
C GLN A 275 -8.88 -18.41 -15.20
N GLN A 276 -7.71 -18.46 -14.55
CA GLN A 276 -7.43 -19.43 -13.49
C GLN A 276 -8.34 -19.21 -12.27
N THR A 277 -8.57 -17.95 -11.88
CA THR A 277 -9.46 -17.60 -10.77
C THR A 277 -10.89 -18.02 -11.09
N ALA A 278 -11.39 -17.64 -12.26
CA ALA A 278 -12.72 -18.05 -12.73
C ALA A 278 -12.85 -19.57 -12.85
N ALA A 279 -11.82 -20.28 -13.31
CA ALA A 279 -11.82 -21.74 -13.38
C ALA A 279 -11.81 -22.40 -12.00
N ARG A 280 -11.13 -21.80 -11.00
CA ARG A 280 -11.18 -22.27 -9.61
C ARG A 280 -12.56 -22.07 -9.02
N GLU A 281 -13.15 -20.89 -9.18
CA GLU A 281 -14.51 -20.58 -8.73
C GLU A 281 -15.56 -21.49 -9.39
N ALA A 282 -15.42 -21.75 -10.70
CA ALA A 282 -16.30 -22.68 -11.41
C ALA A 282 -16.15 -24.13 -10.89
N ARG A 283 -14.93 -24.56 -10.55
CA ARG A 283 -14.69 -25.89 -9.96
C ARG A 283 -15.28 -26.02 -8.56
N THR A 284 -15.18 -24.98 -7.73
CA THR A 284 -15.78 -24.99 -6.39
C THR A 284 -17.30 -25.06 -6.48
N LEU A 285 -17.91 -24.23 -7.34
CA LEU A 285 -19.36 -24.26 -7.58
C LEU A 285 -19.83 -25.62 -8.11
N ALA A 286 -19.07 -26.25 -9.02
CA ALA A 286 -19.40 -27.58 -9.53
C ALA A 286 -19.28 -28.68 -8.46
N GLN A 287 -18.29 -28.59 -7.57
CA GLN A 287 -18.13 -29.53 -6.45
C GLN A 287 -19.26 -29.39 -5.42
N GLU A 288 -19.68 -28.15 -5.13
CA GLU A 288 -20.81 -27.86 -4.25
C GLU A 288 -22.12 -28.41 -4.84
N ALA A 289 -22.41 -28.13 -6.12
CA ALA A 289 -23.57 -28.68 -6.81
C ALA A 289 -23.59 -30.23 -6.81
N ALA A 290 -22.45 -30.86 -7.07
CA ALA A 290 -22.34 -32.33 -7.03
C ALA A 290 -22.44 -32.90 -5.60
N ALA A 291 -22.12 -32.12 -4.57
CA ALA A 291 -22.32 -32.53 -3.18
C ALA A 291 -23.81 -32.41 -2.80
N GLU A 292 -24.50 -31.36 -3.23
CA GLU A 292 -25.94 -31.19 -3.04
C GLU A 292 -26.75 -32.28 -3.74
N GLU A 293 -26.40 -32.63 -4.98
CA GLU A 293 -27.04 -33.73 -5.71
C GLU A 293 -26.89 -35.06 -4.98
N ARG A 294 -25.66 -35.39 -4.52
CA ARG A 294 -25.41 -36.59 -3.72
C ARG A 294 -26.18 -36.59 -2.41
N ALA A 295 -26.31 -35.44 -1.74
CA ALA A 295 -27.11 -35.33 -0.52
C ALA A 295 -28.61 -35.52 -0.80
N ALA A 296 -29.11 -35.00 -1.92
CA ALA A 296 -30.49 -35.20 -2.36
C ALA A 296 -30.78 -36.67 -2.70
N GLU A 297 -29.87 -37.33 -3.43
CA GLU A 297 -29.97 -38.77 -3.73
C GLU A 297 -29.95 -39.62 -2.46
N GLN A 298 -29.06 -39.31 -1.51
CA GLN A 298 -29.02 -40.00 -0.22
C GLN A 298 -30.32 -39.82 0.56
N LYS A 299 -30.86 -38.60 0.60
CA LYS A 299 -32.15 -38.32 1.25
C LYS A 299 -33.30 -39.07 0.58
N ALA A 300 -33.35 -39.10 -0.74
CA ALA A 300 -34.36 -39.84 -1.49
C ALA A 300 -34.27 -41.35 -1.25
N ARG A 301 -33.04 -41.89 -1.17
CA ARG A 301 -32.80 -43.31 -0.87
C ARG A 301 -33.24 -43.67 0.55
N LEU A 302 -32.96 -42.81 1.53
CA LEU A 302 -33.43 -43.00 2.91
C LEU A 302 -34.96 -42.99 2.99
N ALA A 303 -35.61 -42.03 2.32
CA ALA A 303 -37.07 -41.97 2.27
C ALA A 303 -37.69 -43.22 1.59
N ALA A 304 -37.07 -43.75 0.54
CA ALA A 304 -37.52 -44.98 -0.11
C ALA A 304 -37.41 -46.21 0.81
N LEU A 305 -36.31 -46.32 1.57
CA LEU A 305 -36.13 -47.38 2.55
C LEU A 305 -37.13 -47.29 3.71
N GLU A 306 -37.45 -46.07 4.16
CA GLU A 306 -38.50 -45.84 5.17
C GLU A 306 -39.88 -46.27 4.66
N ALA A 307 -40.24 -45.89 3.43
CA ALA A 307 -41.51 -46.28 2.81
C ALA A 307 -41.61 -47.81 2.62
N GLU A 308 -40.53 -48.47 2.21
CA GLU A 308 -40.48 -49.94 2.11
C GLU A 308 -40.66 -50.60 3.49
N ALA A 309 -40.04 -50.06 4.53
CA ALA A 309 -40.20 -50.56 5.90
C ALA A 309 -41.64 -50.37 6.41
N GLU A 310 -42.31 -49.26 6.09
CA GLU A 310 -43.73 -49.06 6.41
C GLU A 310 -44.65 -50.04 5.65
N ALA A 311 -44.40 -50.25 4.36
CA ALA A 311 -45.17 -51.21 3.56
C ALA A 311 -45.05 -52.64 4.11
N LEU A 312 -43.84 -53.06 4.50
CA LEU A 312 -43.62 -54.37 5.13
C LEU A 312 -44.33 -54.49 6.49
N ARG A 313 -44.37 -53.41 7.30
CA ARG A 313 -45.12 -53.41 8.57
C ARG A 313 -46.63 -53.54 8.32
N ALA A 314 -47.18 -52.76 7.39
CA ALA A 314 -48.59 -52.82 7.04
C ALA A 314 -48.98 -54.21 6.49
N GLN A 315 -48.11 -54.81 5.67
CA GLN A 315 -48.33 -56.18 5.18
C GLN A 315 -48.33 -57.20 6.32
N GLY A 316 -47.41 -57.08 7.28
CA GLY A 316 -47.39 -57.90 8.49
C GLY A 316 -48.68 -57.82 9.31
N GLU A 317 -49.25 -56.63 9.46
CA GLU A 317 -50.55 -56.43 10.16
C GLU A 317 -51.71 -57.10 9.40
N VAL A 318 -51.76 -56.98 8.07
CA VAL A 318 -52.78 -57.62 7.23
C VAL A 318 -52.69 -59.15 7.31
N ASP A 319 -51.48 -59.70 7.30
CA ASP A 319 -51.27 -61.14 7.40
C ASP A 319 -51.72 -61.70 8.77
N VAL A 320 -51.50 -60.96 9.87
CA VAL A 320 -52.03 -61.30 11.20
C VAL A 320 -53.56 -61.27 11.24
N LEU A 321 -54.18 -60.25 10.64
CA LEU A 321 -55.64 -60.15 10.53
C LEU A 321 -56.23 -61.31 9.71
N ARG A 322 -55.60 -61.66 8.58
CA ARG A 322 -56.02 -62.78 7.74
C ARG A 322 -55.93 -64.11 8.49
N ALA A 323 -54.85 -64.34 9.23
CA ALA A 323 -54.69 -65.53 10.05
C ALA A 323 -55.78 -65.63 11.13
N THR A 324 -56.16 -64.52 11.74
CA THR A 324 -57.22 -64.45 12.75
C THR A 324 -58.60 -64.78 12.15
N VAL A 325 -58.95 -64.18 11.02
CA VAL A 325 -60.23 -64.43 10.33
C VAL A 325 -60.33 -65.86 9.81
N GLU A 326 -59.25 -66.42 9.27
CA GLU A 326 -59.23 -67.80 8.80
C GLU A 326 -59.35 -68.79 9.97
N GLY A 327 -58.77 -68.46 11.13
CA GLY A 327 -58.95 -69.20 12.38
C GLY A 327 -60.41 -69.18 12.86
N GLU A 328 -61.07 -68.03 12.84
CA GLU A 328 -62.48 -67.88 13.19
C GLU A 328 -63.41 -68.58 12.18
N ARG A 329 -63.07 -68.56 10.89
CA ARG A 329 -63.81 -69.26 9.82
C ARG A 329 -63.73 -70.77 9.99
N LYS A 330 -62.54 -71.31 10.27
CA LYS A 330 -62.36 -72.74 10.56
C LYS A 330 -63.06 -73.16 11.87
N ALA A 331 -63.04 -72.30 12.90
CA ALA A 331 -63.79 -72.53 14.14
C ALA A 331 -65.32 -72.39 13.96
N ALA A 332 -65.80 -71.67 12.95
CA ALA A 332 -67.22 -71.59 12.58
C ALA A 332 -67.68 -72.81 11.75
N VAL A 333 -66.82 -73.32 10.85
CA VAL A 333 -67.08 -74.55 10.07
C VAL A 333 -67.11 -75.78 10.97
N HIS A 334 -66.16 -75.92 11.92
CA HIS A 334 -66.19 -77.02 12.90
C HIS A 334 -67.35 -76.92 13.91
N ARG A 335 -67.94 -75.74 14.12
CA ARG A 335 -69.17 -75.57 14.91
C ARG A 335 -70.44 -75.85 14.11
N ALA A 336 -70.39 -75.80 12.78
CA ALA A 336 -71.50 -76.14 11.89
C ALA A 336 -71.53 -77.63 11.49
N GLU A 337 -70.39 -78.33 11.53
CA GLU A 337 -70.28 -79.76 11.21
C GLU A 337 -70.50 -80.71 12.41
N ALA A 338 -70.74 -80.19 13.61
CA ALA A 338 -70.98 -80.99 14.83
C ALA A 338 -72.45 -81.42 15.03
N ALA A 339 -73.26 -81.46 13.97
CA ALA A 339 -74.67 -81.84 14.03
C ALA A 339 -75.13 -82.65 12.80
N ALA A 340 -74.50 -83.80 12.52
CA ALA A 340 -75.17 -84.92 11.83
C ALA A 340 -74.32 -86.21 11.89
N ASP A 341 -75.04 -87.27 12.23
CA ASP A 341 -74.88 -88.66 11.82
C ASP A 341 -73.92 -89.62 12.54
N THR A 342 -74.62 -90.56 13.18
CA THR A 342 -74.22 -91.82 13.76
C THR A 342 -73.76 -92.85 12.73
N ALA A 343 -72.57 -93.40 13.03
CA ALA A 343 -72.24 -94.83 13.11
C ALA A 343 -72.52 -95.78 11.94
N GLY A 344 -71.45 -96.47 11.51
CA GLY A 344 -71.54 -97.94 11.47
C GLY A 344 -70.59 -98.70 10.56
N ILE A 345 -70.26 -98.22 9.35
CA ILE A 345 -69.56 -99.06 8.35
C ILE A 345 -68.33 -98.38 7.69
N GLU A 346 -68.01 -97.13 8.04
CA GLU A 346 -66.82 -96.43 7.51
C GLU A 346 -65.52 -96.71 8.30
N ALA A 347 -65.59 -97.43 9.41
CA ALA A 347 -64.51 -97.54 10.40
C ALA A 347 -63.26 -98.37 9.98
N SER A 348 -63.27 -99.09 8.87
CA SER A 348 -62.08 -99.82 8.36
C SER A 348 -61.48 -99.19 7.09
N ALA A 349 -62.29 -98.56 6.23
CA ALA A 349 -61.82 -97.79 5.08
C ALA A 349 -61.31 -96.40 5.49
N ALA A 350 -61.97 -95.75 6.46
CA ALA A 350 -61.52 -94.49 7.03
C ALA A 350 -60.23 -94.65 7.85
N ARG A 351 -59.99 -95.80 8.50
CA ARG A 351 -58.72 -96.06 9.21
C ARG A 351 -57.53 -96.13 8.26
N ASN A 352 -57.61 -96.89 7.18
CA ASN A 352 -56.51 -96.99 6.20
C ASN A 352 -56.32 -95.68 5.39
N ALA A 353 -57.40 -94.95 5.11
CA ALA A 353 -57.32 -93.63 4.47
C ALA A 353 -56.79 -92.54 5.43
N ALA A 354 -57.15 -92.61 6.72
CA ALA A 354 -56.61 -91.73 7.77
C ALA A 354 -55.14 -92.04 8.07
N GLU A 355 -54.71 -93.30 8.03
CA GLU A 355 -53.31 -93.69 8.27
C GLU A 355 -52.39 -93.24 7.13
N ARG A 356 -52.87 -93.30 5.86
CA ARG A 356 -52.16 -92.73 4.70
C ARG A 356 -52.13 -91.20 4.71
N ARG A 357 -53.23 -90.54 5.10
CA ARG A 357 -53.27 -89.08 5.26
C ARG A 357 -52.38 -88.61 6.40
N ALA A 358 -52.37 -89.32 7.53
CA ALA A 358 -51.49 -89.03 8.66
C ALA A 358 -50.01 -89.19 8.28
N THR A 359 -49.65 -90.22 7.52
CA THR A 359 -48.26 -90.39 7.04
C THR A 359 -47.85 -89.40 5.95
N GLU A 360 -48.77 -88.95 5.08
CA GLU A 360 -48.50 -87.85 4.14
C GLU A 360 -48.44 -86.48 4.83
N GLU A 361 -49.27 -86.25 5.86
CA GLU A 361 -49.25 -85.05 6.69
C GLU A 361 -47.97 -84.98 7.53
N GLU A 362 -47.51 -86.10 8.11
CA GLU A 362 -46.21 -86.17 8.80
C GLU A 362 -45.04 -85.91 7.85
N ARG A 363 -45.06 -86.44 6.62
CA ARG A 363 -44.02 -86.13 5.62
C ARG A 363 -44.05 -84.68 5.15
N ARG A 364 -45.23 -84.06 5.01
CA ARG A 364 -45.36 -82.65 4.66
C ARG A 364 -44.92 -81.75 5.80
N ALA A 365 -45.32 -82.06 7.03
CA ALA A 365 -44.88 -81.35 8.22
C ALA A 365 -43.36 -81.44 8.42
N ALA A 366 -42.77 -82.62 8.19
CA ALA A 366 -41.31 -82.78 8.22
C ALA A 366 -40.59 -81.99 7.12
N ALA A 367 -41.14 -81.97 5.89
CA ALA A 367 -40.57 -81.19 4.79
C ALA A 367 -40.74 -79.67 4.98
N GLU A 368 -41.84 -79.22 5.59
CA GLU A 368 -42.08 -77.81 5.96
C GLU A 368 -41.13 -77.37 7.07
N GLN A 369 -40.90 -78.21 8.09
CA GLN A 369 -39.91 -77.93 9.14
C GLN A 369 -38.48 -77.84 8.58
N GLU A 370 -38.09 -78.74 7.68
CA GLU A 370 -36.77 -78.70 7.04
C GLU A 370 -36.61 -77.45 6.14
N ALA A 371 -37.67 -77.02 5.46
CA ALA A 371 -37.71 -75.79 4.67
C ALA A 371 -37.65 -74.52 5.53
N GLU A 372 -38.33 -74.50 6.67
CA GLU A 372 -38.28 -73.41 7.63
C GLU A 372 -36.90 -73.29 8.30
N GLU A 373 -36.30 -74.40 8.72
CA GLU A 373 -34.95 -74.43 9.29
C GLU A 373 -33.89 -73.95 8.28
N THR A 374 -34.00 -74.38 7.01
CA THR A 374 -33.11 -73.88 5.95
C THR A 374 -33.33 -72.40 5.64
N ALA A 375 -34.57 -71.90 5.66
CA ALA A 375 -34.88 -70.49 5.49
C ALA A 375 -34.38 -69.62 6.66
N GLN A 376 -34.53 -70.09 7.91
CA GLN A 376 -33.98 -69.44 9.10
C GLN A 376 -32.45 -69.41 9.07
N THR A 377 -31.82 -70.52 8.65
CA THR A 377 -30.36 -70.57 8.49
C THR A 377 -29.88 -69.62 7.39
N ALA A 378 -30.61 -69.51 6.28
CA ALA A 378 -30.28 -68.59 5.19
C ALA A 378 -30.42 -67.11 5.59
N THR A 379 -31.46 -66.77 6.37
CA THR A 379 -31.67 -65.41 6.88
C THR A 379 -30.62 -65.03 7.92
N LEU A 380 -30.28 -65.93 8.85
CA LEU A 380 -29.18 -65.72 9.80
C LEU A 380 -27.83 -65.51 9.10
N ARG A 381 -27.54 -66.26 8.04
CA ARG A 381 -26.34 -66.06 7.22
C ARG A 381 -26.32 -64.72 6.49
N ARG A 382 -27.45 -64.25 5.97
CA ARG A 382 -27.56 -62.93 5.34
C ARG A 382 -27.32 -61.80 6.35
N LYS A 383 -27.92 -61.91 7.53
CA LYS A 383 -27.72 -60.94 8.62
C LYS A 383 -26.25 -60.91 9.08
N ALA A 384 -25.64 -62.08 9.28
CA ALA A 384 -24.22 -62.17 9.62
C ALA A 384 -23.31 -61.59 8.53
N ALA A 385 -23.62 -61.78 7.26
CA ALA A 385 -22.88 -61.20 6.14
C ALA A 385 -23.05 -59.67 6.05
N GLU A 386 -24.24 -59.16 6.35
CA GLU A 386 -24.51 -57.72 6.39
C GLU A 386 -23.80 -57.04 7.58
N ASP A 387 -23.84 -57.66 8.76
CA ASP A 387 -23.13 -57.17 9.95
C ASP A 387 -21.60 -57.20 9.74
N ALA A 388 -21.08 -58.23 9.08
CA ALA A 388 -19.67 -58.29 8.68
C ALA A 388 -19.28 -57.18 7.68
N ARG A 389 -20.16 -56.84 6.73
CA ARG A 389 -19.93 -55.71 5.80
C ARG A 389 -19.97 -54.36 6.51
N LYS A 390 -20.89 -54.17 7.45
CA LYS A 390 -20.96 -52.95 8.28
C LYS A 390 -19.72 -52.79 9.15
N ALA A 391 -19.25 -53.87 9.77
CA ALA A 391 -18.02 -53.88 10.55
C ALA A 391 -16.80 -53.53 9.69
N ALA A 392 -16.67 -54.13 8.50
CA ALA A 392 -15.58 -53.83 7.57
C ALA A 392 -15.63 -52.37 7.06
N ALA A 393 -16.81 -51.83 6.79
CA ALA A 393 -16.98 -50.43 6.38
C ALA A 393 -16.59 -49.45 7.51
N ALA A 394 -16.98 -49.73 8.76
CA ALA A 394 -16.61 -48.94 9.92
C ALA A 394 -15.09 -48.97 10.19
N GLU A 395 -14.44 -50.11 9.97
CA GLU A 395 -12.99 -50.25 10.11
C GLU A 395 -12.22 -49.49 9.01
N ALA A 396 -12.74 -49.51 7.77
CA ALA A 396 -12.21 -48.72 6.65
C ALA A 396 -12.36 -47.20 6.88
N GLU A 397 -13.49 -46.77 7.43
CA GLU A 397 -13.70 -45.37 7.79
C GLU A 397 -12.79 -44.92 8.95
N ALA A 398 -12.67 -45.75 9.99
CA ALA A 398 -11.78 -45.47 11.12
C ALA A 398 -10.30 -45.38 10.70
N THR A 399 -9.87 -46.20 9.73
CA THR A 399 -8.51 -46.11 9.17
C THR A 399 -8.32 -44.88 8.30
N ARG A 400 -9.33 -44.47 7.52
CA ARG A 400 -9.29 -43.22 6.75
C ARG A 400 -9.18 -41.98 7.65
N LEU A 401 -10.02 -41.90 8.68
CA LEU A 401 -9.99 -40.80 9.65
C LEU A 401 -8.65 -40.72 10.39
N LYS A 402 -8.05 -41.86 10.75
CA LYS A 402 -6.70 -41.89 11.34
C LYS A 402 -5.62 -41.41 10.36
N ALA A 403 -5.72 -41.75 9.08
CA ALA A 403 -4.79 -41.30 8.05
C ALA A 403 -4.91 -39.79 7.80
N GLU A 404 -6.14 -39.27 7.75
CA GLU A 404 -6.44 -37.84 7.62
C GLU A 404 -5.92 -37.05 8.84
N ALA A 405 -6.17 -37.54 10.06
CA ALA A 405 -5.64 -36.92 11.29
C ALA A 405 -4.10 -36.87 11.29
N LYS A 406 -3.44 -37.95 10.87
CA LYS A 406 -1.97 -38.00 10.76
C LYS A 406 -1.43 -37.06 9.68
N ALA A 407 -2.15 -36.90 8.57
CA ALA A 407 -1.78 -35.96 7.51
C ALA A 407 -1.92 -34.50 7.99
N ASN A 408 -2.98 -34.19 8.73
CA ASN A 408 -3.18 -32.87 9.32
C ASN A 408 -2.11 -32.53 10.35
N GLN A 409 -1.76 -33.46 11.24
CA GLN A 409 -0.66 -33.28 12.20
C GLN A 409 0.69 -33.02 11.52
N ARG A 410 0.96 -33.68 10.38
CA ARG A 410 2.19 -33.43 9.60
C ARG A 410 2.20 -32.03 9.00
N ARG A 411 1.07 -31.57 8.45
CA ARG A 411 0.93 -30.22 7.89
C ARG A 411 1.10 -29.16 8.98
N GLU A 412 0.47 -29.36 10.14
CA GLU A 412 0.63 -28.46 11.29
C GLU A 412 2.08 -28.39 11.76
N ALA A 413 2.78 -29.52 11.86
CA ALA A 413 4.19 -29.57 12.22
C ALA A 413 5.10 -28.90 11.16
N GLU A 414 4.81 -29.08 9.87
CA GLU A 414 5.53 -28.41 8.78
C GLU A 414 5.30 -26.91 8.80
N ASP A 415 4.07 -26.46 9.04
CA ASP A 415 3.71 -25.04 9.12
C ASP A 415 4.32 -24.39 10.37
N GLU A 416 4.36 -25.10 11.50
CA GLU A 416 5.05 -24.64 12.70
C GLU A 416 6.57 -24.52 12.47
N SER A 417 7.19 -25.49 11.79
CA SER A 417 8.62 -25.40 11.43
C SER A 417 8.90 -24.22 10.49
N LYS A 418 8.04 -23.96 9.51
CA LYS A 418 8.16 -22.78 8.63
C LYS A 418 8.03 -21.48 9.41
N ARG A 419 7.09 -21.40 10.35
CA ARG A 419 6.91 -20.23 11.23
C ARG A 419 8.14 -20.00 12.12
N GLN A 420 8.71 -21.07 12.69
CA GLN A 420 9.93 -20.98 13.49
C GLN A 420 11.11 -20.48 12.66
N LYS A 421 11.33 -21.03 11.46
CA LYS A 421 12.41 -20.57 10.56
C LYS A 421 12.23 -19.10 10.15
N ALA A 422 11.00 -18.69 9.83
CA ALA A 422 10.71 -17.29 9.50
C ALA A 422 10.94 -16.36 10.70
N ALA A 423 10.60 -16.80 11.91
CA ALA A 423 10.86 -16.03 13.13
C ALA A 423 12.36 -15.93 13.45
N GLU A 424 13.13 -17.01 13.26
CA GLU A 424 14.59 -17.00 13.41
C GLU A 424 15.27 -16.07 12.38
N GLU A 425 14.82 -16.10 11.12
CA GLU A 425 15.33 -15.21 10.08
C GLU A 425 15.00 -13.74 10.37
N ALA A 426 13.77 -13.47 10.82
CA ALA A 426 13.37 -12.13 11.25
C ALA A 426 14.20 -11.63 12.45
N ALA A 427 14.47 -12.50 13.42
CA ALA A 427 15.31 -12.16 14.58
C ALA A 427 16.75 -11.83 14.16
N LYS A 428 17.35 -12.62 13.25
CA LYS A 428 18.69 -12.33 12.71
C LYS A 428 18.74 -11.00 11.96
N LYS A 429 17.75 -10.72 11.12
CA LYS A 429 17.65 -9.43 10.39
C LYS A 429 17.52 -8.25 11.35
N GLU A 430 16.78 -8.40 12.44
CA GLU A 430 16.65 -7.36 13.47
C GLU A 430 17.97 -7.17 14.24
N GLU A 431 18.68 -8.24 14.60
CA GLU A 431 20.01 -8.14 15.22
C GLU A 431 21.02 -7.43 14.31
N GLU A 432 21.08 -7.78 13.02
CA GLU A 432 21.92 -7.12 12.03
C GLU A 432 21.56 -5.63 11.88
N ALA A 433 20.26 -5.31 11.84
CA ALA A 433 19.78 -3.94 11.80
C ALA A 433 20.18 -3.16 13.07
N GLN A 434 20.12 -3.78 14.25
CA GLN A 434 20.54 -3.17 15.51
C GLN A 434 22.05 -2.95 15.57
N GLN A 435 22.85 -3.91 15.11
CA GLN A 435 24.31 -3.78 15.02
C GLN A 435 24.69 -2.64 14.06
N SER A 436 24.06 -2.57 12.88
CA SER A 436 24.27 -1.49 11.93
C SER A 436 23.89 -0.11 12.52
N ARG A 437 22.76 -0.03 13.25
CA ARG A 437 22.36 1.19 13.96
C ARG A 437 23.36 1.58 15.05
N HIS A 438 23.89 0.60 15.79
CA HIS A 438 24.89 0.84 16.83
C HIS A 438 26.21 1.34 16.23
N GLN A 439 26.70 0.70 15.16
CA GLN A 439 27.89 1.17 14.44
C GLN A 439 27.69 2.60 13.93
N ALA A 440 26.54 2.89 13.30
CA ALA A 440 26.20 4.24 12.85
C ALA A 440 26.09 5.25 14.00
N ALA A 441 25.70 4.84 15.20
CA ALA A 441 25.70 5.70 16.39
C ALA A 441 27.12 5.98 16.88
N VAL A 442 27.98 4.95 16.95
CA VAL A 442 29.40 5.10 17.32
C VAL A 442 30.14 6.00 16.35
N HIS A 443 29.93 5.85 15.04
CA HIS A 443 30.52 6.74 14.03
C HIS A 443 30.06 8.20 14.20
N ARG A 444 28.77 8.43 14.50
CA ARG A 444 28.26 9.77 14.77
C ARG A 444 28.86 10.39 16.03
N GLU A 445 29.03 9.61 17.08
CA GLU A 445 29.66 10.08 18.32
C GLU A 445 31.14 10.42 18.10
N ARG A 446 31.87 9.59 17.34
CA ARG A 446 33.27 9.87 16.96
C ARG A 446 33.37 11.15 16.14
N ALA A 447 32.53 11.32 15.12
CA ALA A 447 32.50 12.54 14.31
C ALA A 447 32.19 13.78 15.16
N ALA A 448 31.19 13.72 16.06
CA ALA A 448 30.87 14.84 16.93
C ALA A 448 32.00 15.19 17.91
N ARG A 449 32.73 14.18 18.43
CA ARG A 449 33.92 14.41 19.26
C ARG A 449 35.06 15.04 18.46
N ALA A 450 35.27 14.63 17.21
CA ALA A 450 36.27 15.20 16.32
C ALA A 450 35.94 16.67 15.99
N GLU A 451 34.68 16.99 15.71
CA GLU A 451 34.21 18.37 15.49
C GLU A 451 34.43 19.27 16.72
N LEU A 452 34.09 18.78 17.92
CA LEU A 452 34.34 19.53 19.16
C LEU A 452 35.83 19.76 19.41
N ALA A 453 36.68 18.78 19.09
CA ALA A 453 38.13 18.94 19.18
C ALA A 453 38.66 19.96 18.15
N ALA A 454 38.10 19.99 16.93
CA ALA A 454 38.38 21.02 15.93
C ALA A 454 38.08 22.41 16.48
N LEU A 455 36.86 22.61 16.98
CA LEU A 455 36.41 23.91 17.48
C LEU A 455 37.26 24.37 18.66
N ALA A 456 37.60 23.47 19.58
CA ALA A 456 38.50 23.80 20.70
C ALA A 456 39.91 24.20 20.23
N ALA A 457 40.45 23.53 19.19
CA ALA A 457 41.75 23.86 18.62
C ALA A 457 41.73 25.18 17.81
N GLU A 458 40.61 25.46 17.14
CA GLU A 458 40.34 26.72 16.45
C GLU A 458 40.29 27.91 17.41
N ASP A 459 39.58 27.76 18.53
CA ASP A 459 39.45 28.79 19.55
C ASP A 459 40.77 29.03 20.28
N ALA A 460 41.56 27.98 20.52
CA ALA A 460 42.92 28.10 21.05
C ALA A 460 43.87 28.87 20.12
N ALA A 461 43.68 28.75 18.80
CA ALA A 461 44.47 29.46 17.79
C ALA A 461 43.97 30.89 17.48
N ARG A 462 42.83 31.32 18.06
CA ARG A 462 42.19 32.64 17.85
C ARG A 462 42.00 33.03 16.38
N LEU A 463 41.77 32.04 15.51
CA LEU A 463 41.63 32.28 14.07
C LEU A 463 40.31 32.98 13.74
N SER A 464 40.38 34.01 12.88
CA SER A 464 39.20 34.64 12.29
C SER A 464 38.50 33.73 11.29
N GLU A 465 37.20 33.96 11.06
CA GLU A 465 36.39 33.16 10.12
C GLU A 465 36.97 33.12 8.70
N ARG A 466 37.59 34.23 8.28
CA ARG A 466 38.28 34.32 6.99
C ARG A 466 39.53 33.42 6.96
N GLU A 467 40.36 33.47 7.98
CA GLU A 467 41.58 32.63 8.07
C GLU A 467 41.23 31.14 8.14
N ARG A 468 40.12 30.78 8.79
CA ARG A 468 39.57 29.41 8.81
C ARG A 468 39.19 28.95 7.40
N THR A 469 38.57 29.83 6.63
CA THR A 469 38.17 29.54 5.24
C THR A 469 39.40 29.39 4.34
N ILE A 470 40.39 30.26 4.48
CA ILE A 470 41.65 30.19 3.74
C ILE A 470 42.40 28.88 4.01
N ARG A 471 42.50 28.43 5.27
CA ARG A 471 43.15 27.16 5.63
C ARG A 471 42.41 25.93 5.10
N ARG A 472 41.07 25.97 5.06
CA ARG A 472 40.25 24.92 4.43
C ARG A 472 40.43 24.88 2.90
N VAL A 473 40.48 26.04 2.25
CA VAL A 473 40.78 26.13 0.80
C VAL A 473 42.21 25.67 0.53
N ALA A 474 43.19 26.02 1.37
CA ALA A 474 44.56 25.54 1.25
C ALA A 474 44.65 24.01 1.37
N ARG A 475 43.85 23.40 2.25
CA ARG A 475 43.73 21.93 2.29
C ARG A 475 43.12 21.36 1.02
N MET A 476 42.04 21.94 0.50
CA MET A 476 41.45 21.48 -0.76
C MET A 476 42.48 21.55 -1.89
N ILE A 477 43.31 22.59 -1.93
CA ILE A 477 44.40 22.70 -2.90
C ILE A 477 45.41 21.55 -2.71
N LEU A 478 45.85 21.27 -1.48
CA LEU A 478 46.83 20.21 -1.19
C LEU A 478 46.31 18.78 -1.42
N VAL A 479 45.04 18.53 -1.10
CA VAL A 479 44.42 17.18 -1.15
C VAL A 479 43.75 16.89 -2.49
N GLU A 480 42.93 17.82 -3.00
CA GLU A 480 42.15 17.62 -4.23
C GLU A 480 42.91 18.05 -5.49
N ALA A 481 43.79 19.07 -5.37
CA ALA A 481 44.50 19.67 -6.51
C ALA A 481 46.02 19.45 -6.50
N GLY A 482 46.51 18.50 -5.67
CA GLY A 482 47.92 18.11 -5.61
C GLY A 482 48.89 19.25 -5.23
N GLY A 483 48.41 20.27 -4.52
CA GLY A 483 49.18 21.44 -4.11
C GLY A 483 49.22 22.59 -5.13
N THR A 484 48.61 22.43 -6.30
CA THR A 484 48.58 23.50 -7.32
C THR A 484 47.30 24.31 -7.21
N ALA A 485 47.39 25.55 -6.73
CA ALA A 485 46.23 26.40 -6.46
C ALA A 485 45.31 26.62 -7.67
N ILE A 486 45.89 26.85 -8.86
CA ILE A 486 45.13 27.12 -10.09
C ILE A 486 44.31 25.90 -10.55
N ALA A 487 44.78 24.69 -10.21
CA ALA A 487 44.10 23.45 -10.56
C ALA A 487 42.82 23.22 -9.75
N LEU A 488 42.61 23.93 -8.63
CA LEU A 488 41.34 23.93 -7.92
C LEU A 488 40.35 24.90 -8.60
N PRO A 489 39.23 24.41 -9.18
CA PRO A 489 38.26 25.26 -9.86
C PRO A 489 37.57 26.23 -8.89
N LEU A 490 37.34 27.47 -9.31
CA LEU A 490 36.64 28.46 -8.48
C LEU A 490 35.22 28.01 -8.13
N ALA A 491 34.51 27.40 -9.07
CA ALA A 491 33.18 26.83 -8.86
C ALA A 491 33.12 25.80 -7.71
N ARG A 492 34.23 25.08 -7.46
CA ARG A 492 34.32 24.12 -6.35
C ARG A 492 34.37 24.84 -5.00
N ILE A 493 35.08 25.96 -4.93
CA ILE A 493 35.15 26.80 -3.72
C ILE A 493 33.81 27.51 -3.48
N GLU A 494 33.17 28.01 -4.54
CA GLU A 494 31.83 28.61 -4.47
C GLU A 494 30.80 27.60 -3.94
N GLN A 495 30.82 26.36 -4.43
CA GLN A 495 29.88 25.32 -4.02
C GLN A 495 30.08 24.90 -2.56
N VAL A 496 31.32 24.79 -2.09
CA VAL A 496 31.64 24.32 -0.74
C VAL A 496 31.38 25.40 0.31
N PHE A 497 31.68 26.67 0.00
CA PHE A 497 31.60 27.76 0.97
C PHE A 497 30.42 28.72 0.73
N GLY A 498 29.66 28.57 -0.34
CA GLY A 498 28.50 29.42 -0.67
C GLY A 498 28.87 30.88 -0.95
N VAL A 499 30.06 31.13 -1.50
CA VAL A 499 30.59 32.49 -1.74
C VAL A 499 30.58 32.87 -3.21
N SER A 500 30.66 34.17 -3.51
CA SER A 500 30.75 34.68 -4.88
C SER A 500 32.09 34.35 -5.54
N ASN A 501 32.12 34.33 -6.88
CA ASN A 501 33.33 34.04 -7.66
C ASN A 501 34.54 34.91 -7.29
N GLY A 502 34.33 36.22 -7.10
CA GLY A 502 35.40 37.13 -6.67
C GLY A 502 35.95 36.80 -5.28
N THR A 503 35.07 36.36 -4.36
CA THR A 503 35.48 35.93 -3.01
C THR A 503 36.21 34.60 -3.04
N ALA A 504 35.72 33.64 -3.84
CA ALA A 504 36.37 32.34 -4.06
C ALA A 504 37.77 32.51 -4.67
N SER A 505 37.92 33.45 -5.61
CA SER A 505 39.22 33.80 -6.21
C SER A 505 40.17 34.37 -5.17
N GLY A 506 39.69 35.29 -4.32
CA GLY A 506 40.45 35.84 -3.19
C GLY A 506 40.90 34.76 -2.21
N TYR A 507 40.02 33.85 -1.80
CA TYR A 507 40.38 32.75 -0.91
C TYR A 507 41.39 31.79 -1.53
N ARG A 508 41.31 31.53 -2.83
CA ARG A 508 42.27 30.68 -3.53
C ARG A 508 43.66 31.33 -3.61
N ALA A 509 43.73 32.64 -3.80
CA ALA A 509 44.98 33.39 -3.80
C ALA A 509 45.60 33.42 -2.39
N ASP A 510 44.83 33.82 -1.38
CA ASP A 510 45.28 33.85 0.02
C ASP A 510 45.71 32.46 0.51
N ALA A 511 45.06 31.39 0.04
CA ALA A 511 45.41 30.01 0.35
C ALA A 511 46.69 29.55 -0.36
N ALA A 512 46.93 30.00 -1.59
CA ALA A 512 48.18 29.74 -2.30
C ALA A 512 49.37 30.40 -1.59
N ASP A 513 49.20 31.64 -1.15
CA ASP A 513 50.21 32.37 -0.37
C ASP A 513 50.48 31.69 0.97
N LEU A 514 49.44 31.18 1.63
CA LEU A 514 49.57 30.42 2.87
C LEU A 514 50.37 29.11 2.65
N ILE A 515 50.11 28.37 1.58
CA ILE A 515 50.87 27.16 1.20
C ILE A 515 52.34 27.53 0.90
N ALA A 516 52.56 28.60 0.14
CA ALA A 516 53.90 29.10 -0.16
C ALA A 516 54.67 29.53 1.11
N GLY A 517 53.95 30.00 2.14
CA GLY A 517 54.47 30.30 3.48
C GLY A 517 54.83 29.08 4.34
N GLY A 518 54.75 27.86 3.79
CA GLY A 518 55.13 26.62 4.50
C GLY A 518 53.99 25.96 5.28
N TYR A 519 52.74 26.28 4.96
CA TYR A 519 51.58 25.63 5.57
C TYR A 519 51.50 24.13 5.21
N ASP A 520 51.53 23.27 6.23
CA ASP A 520 51.21 21.85 6.10
C ASP A 520 49.89 21.54 6.80
N HIS A 521 48.90 21.19 5.98
CA HIS A 521 47.61 20.71 6.47
C HIS A 521 47.75 19.58 7.50
N ARG A 522 48.72 18.66 7.42
CA ARG A 522 48.85 17.54 8.37
C ARG A 522 49.14 17.95 9.81
N THR A 523 49.75 19.12 9.96
CA THR A 523 50.10 19.71 11.26
C THR A 523 49.14 20.82 11.68
N ASP A 524 48.20 21.19 10.81
CA ASP A 524 47.19 22.19 11.13
C ASP A 524 46.24 21.63 12.20
N PRO A 525 46.00 22.33 13.33
CA PRO A 525 44.97 21.97 14.29
C PRO A 525 43.59 21.70 13.65
N LEU A 526 43.29 22.32 12.50
CA LEU A 526 42.08 22.09 11.72
C LEU A 526 42.01 20.71 11.02
N HIS A 527 43.12 19.98 10.91
CA HIS A 527 43.21 18.77 10.07
C HIS A 527 42.96 17.48 10.83
N ASN A 528 43.43 17.38 12.07
CA ASN A 528 43.21 16.21 12.91
C ASN A 528 41.73 16.00 13.30
N ALA A 529 40.87 16.99 13.03
CA ALA A 529 39.43 16.90 13.30
C ALA A 529 38.59 16.37 12.12
N ALA A 530 39.16 16.22 10.91
CA ALA A 530 38.41 15.85 9.71
C ALA A 530 38.76 14.45 9.15
N LEU A 531 39.65 13.70 9.82
CA LEU A 531 40.13 12.38 9.37
C LEU A 531 39.85 11.22 10.35
N VAL A 532 38.93 11.39 11.32
CA VAL A 532 38.44 10.33 12.24
C VAL A 532 36.93 10.46 12.37
#